data_AF-A0A959JC55-F1
#
_entry.id   AF-A0A959JC55-F1
#
_cell.length_a   1.000
_cell.length_b   1.000
_cell.length_c   1.000
_cell.angle_alpha   90.00
_cell.angle_beta   90.00
_cell.angle_gamma   90.00
#
_symmetry.space_group_name_H-M   'P 1'
#
loop_
_entity.id
_entity.type
_entity.pdbx_description
1 polymer ?
#
loop_
_entity_poly.entity_id
_entity_poly.type
_entity_poly.pdbx_seq_one_letter_code
_entity_poly.pdbx_strand_id
1 'polypeptide(L)'
;MLLANVACLGPDGRTEWYDTRLPIDSLGGHNWATVFHIWRMDWDEKCISLYVDDRLLNRVELEKLENKDESGTHPFRQPHYMLLNFAIGGHNGGPIDDSCFPTRYLVDYVRVYQRRDQGRK
;
A
#
# COMPACT_ATOMS: atom_id res chain seq x y z
N MET A 1 -9.14 -10.91 1.48
CA MET A 1 -7.66 -10.93 1.32
C MET A 1 -7.10 -9.62 1.80
N LEU A 2 -5.96 -9.63 2.50
CA LEU A 2 -5.15 -8.45 2.73
C LEU A 2 -4.28 -8.20 1.49
N LEU A 3 -4.21 -6.96 1.00
CA LEU A 3 -3.42 -6.59 -0.17
C LEU A 3 -2.35 -5.57 0.22
N ALA A 4 -1.14 -5.75 -0.29
CA ALA A 4 -0.04 -4.79 -0.14
C ALA A 4 0.69 -4.70 -1.49
N ASN A 5 0.47 -3.61 -2.22
CA ASN A 5 0.88 -3.50 -3.62
C ASN A 5 1.64 -2.21 -3.89
N VAL A 6 2.59 -2.28 -4.82
CA VAL A 6 3.19 -1.11 -5.47
C VAL A 6 2.95 -1.27 -6.97
N ALA A 7 2.70 -0.17 -7.68
CA ALA A 7 2.43 -0.20 -9.11
C ALA A 7 3.12 0.94 -9.85
N CYS A 8 3.53 0.66 -11.08
CA CYS A 8 4.04 1.65 -12.03
C CYS A 8 3.45 1.40 -13.42
N LEU A 9 3.81 2.25 -14.39
CA LEU A 9 3.42 2.03 -15.78
C LEU A 9 4.29 0.96 -16.43
N GLY A 10 3.66 -0.09 -16.95
CA GLY A 10 4.29 -1.18 -17.69
C GLY A 10 4.49 -0.87 -19.19
N PRO A 11 5.16 -1.77 -19.93
CA PRO A 11 5.62 -1.52 -21.30
C PRO A 11 4.51 -1.45 -22.36
N ASP A 12 3.33 -2.00 -22.07
CA ASP A 12 2.15 -1.97 -22.94
C ASP A 12 1.20 -0.81 -22.59
N GLY A 13 1.66 0.15 -21.78
CA GLY A 13 0.85 1.23 -21.24
C GLY A 13 -0.16 0.77 -20.19
N ARG A 14 -0.12 -0.51 -19.76
CA ARG A 14 -0.93 -1.02 -18.66
C ARG A 14 -0.17 -0.95 -17.35
N THR A 15 -0.91 -1.04 -16.25
CA THR A 15 -0.31 -1.04 -14.92
C THR A 15 0.49 -2.32 -14.68
N GLU A 16 1.76 -2.17 -14.31
CA GLU A 16 2.56 -3.25 -13.78
C GLU A 16 2.39 -3.29 -12.26
N TRP A 17 1.95 -4.45 -11.75
CA TRP A 17 1.65 -4.66 -10.35
C TRP A 17 2.73 -5.50 -9.67
N TYR A 18 3.29 -4.97 -8.58
CA TYR A 18 4.07 -5.72 -7.61
C TYR A 18 3.16 -5.99 -6.42
N ASP A 19 2.46 -7.12 -6.46
CA ASP A 19 1.38 -7.41 -5.51
C ASP A 19 1.75 -8.50 -4.50
N THR A 20 1.16 -8.39 -3.31
CA THR A 20 1.11 -9.47 -2.34
C THR A 20 -0.31 -9.62 -1.84
N ARG A 21 -0.80 -10.86 -1.84
CA ARG A 21 -2.13 -11.23 -1.37
C ARG A 21 -2.00 -12.20 -0.21
N LEU A 22 -2.50 -11.82 0.96
CA LEU A 22 -2.49 -12.67 2.14
C LEU A 22 -3.94 -13.03 2.54
N PRO A 23 -4.28 -14.32 2.71
CA PRO A 23 -5.59 -14.71 3.22
C PRO A 23 -5.80 -14.16 4.63
N ILE A 24 -6.93 -13.49 4.86
CA ILE A 24 -7.26 -12.95 6.19
C ILE A 24 -7.40 -14.10 7.21
N ASP A 25 -7.83 -15.29 6.77
CA ASP A 25 -7.87 -16.48 7.62
C ASP A 25 -6.50 -16.85 8.20
N SER A 26 -5.42 -16.61 7.46
CA SER A 26 -4.05 -16.82 7.95
C SER A 26 -3.59 -15.77 8.97
N LEU A 27 -4.40 -14.73 9.18
CA LEU A 27 -4.17 -13.63 10.11
C LEU A 27 -5.15 -13.64 11.28
N GLY A 28 -5.96 -14.69 11.45
CA GLY A 28 -6.97 -14.80 12.51
C GLY A 28 -8.42 -14.61 12.04
N GLY A 29 -8.65 -14.52 10.72
CA GLY A 29 -9.97 -14.56 10.13
C GLY A 29 -10.83 -13.36 10.56
N HIS A 30 -12.06 -13.64 11.01
CA HIS A 30 -13.03 -12.63 11.44
C HIS A 30 -12.50 -11.73 12.58
N ASN A 31 -11.63 -12.26 13.44
CA ASN A 31 -11.05 -11.49 14.55
C ASN A 31 -10.05 -10.42 14.09
N TRP A 32 -9.51 -10.52 12.87
CA TRP A 32 -8.62 -9.50 12.32
C TRP A 32 -9.32 -8.13 12.23
N ALA A 33 -10.62 -8.10 11.94
CA ALA A 33 -11.35 -6.84 11.84
C ALA A 33 -11.75 -6.25 13.21
N THR A 34 -11.49 -6.94 14.33
CA THR A 34 -11.96 -6.52 15.67
C THR A 34 -10.89 -5.83 16.51
N VAL A 35 -9.65 -5.76 16.02
CA VAL A 35 -8.54 -5.10 16.71
C VAL A 35 -7.83 -4.10 15.78
N PHE A 36 -7.07 -3.17 16.35
CA PHE A 36 -6.24 -2.26 15.57
C PHE A 36 -4.97 -2.95 15.09
N HIS A 37 -4.55 -2.62 13.87
CA HIS A 37 -3.34 -3.10 13.23
C HIS A 37 -2.46 -1.92 12.80
N ILE A 38 -1.15 -2.06 12.93
CA ILE A 38 -0.20 -1.03 12.53
C ILE A 38 0.26 -1.30 11.11
N TRP A 39 -0.16 -0.45 10.19
CA TRP A 39 0.39 -0.40 8.84
C TRP A 39 1.58 0.55 8.79
N ARG A 40 2.68 0.10 8.17
CA ARG A 40 3.88 0.90 7.98
C ARG A 40 4.38 0.77 6.55
N MET A 41 4.78 1.91 5.98
CA MET A 41 5.57 1.96 4.75
C MET A 41 6.94 2.54 5.08
N ASP A 42 7.99 1.76 4.84
CA ASP A 42 9.36 2.24 4.85
C ASP A 42 9.76 2.50 3.39
N TRP A 43 9.99 3.77 3.05
CA TRP A 43 10.34 4.22 1.70
C TRP A 43 11.63 5.03 1.75
N ASP A 44 12.61 4.59 0.97
CA ASP A 44 13.91 5.26 0.81
C ASP A 44 14.33 5.30 -0.67
N GLU A 45 15.55 5.76 -0.93
CA GLU A 45 16.09 5.89 -2.29
C GLU A 45 16.31 4.55 -3.02
N LYS A 46 16.19 3.42 -2.32
CA LYS A 46 16.44 2.07 -2.85
C LYS A 46 15.19 1.23 -2.96
N CYS A 47 14.22 1.38 -2.06
CA CYS A 47 13.07 0.50 -2.00
C CYS A 47 11.83 1.11 -1.33
N ILE A 48 10.68 0.48 -1.60
CA ILE A 48 9.44 0.62 -0.82
C ILE A 48 9.19 -0.72 -0.14
N SER A 49 9.02 -0.71 1.18
CA SER A 49 8.69 -1.88 1.99
C SER A 49 7.40 -1.64 2.76
N LEU A 50 6.41 -2.53 2.58
CA LEU A 50 5.09 -2.44 3.17
C LEU A 50 4.93 -3.51 4.26
N TYR A 51 4.47 -3.10 5.44
CA TYR A 51 4.33 -3.94 6.61
C TYR A 51 2.93 -3.84 7.21
N VAL A 52 2.53 -4.92 7.89
CA VAL A 52 1.45 -4.92 8.87
C VAL A 52 1.94 -5.62 10.13
N ASP A 53 1.77 -5.00 11.31
CA ASP A 53 2.22 -5.53 12.61
C ASP A 53 3.67 -6.06 12.58
N ASP A 54 4.58 -5.24 12.04
CA ASP A 54 6.01 -5.55 11.82
C ASP A 54 6.31 -6.72 10.88
N ARG A 55 5.30 -7.41 10.33
CA ARG A 55 5.46 -8.41 9.28
C ARG A 55 5.63 -7.73 7.93
N LEU A 56 6.77 -7.97 7.27
CA LEU A 56 6.98 -7.54 5.89
C LEU A 56 6.00 -8.28 4.97
N LEU A 57 5.19 -7.51 4.24
CA LEU A 57 4.26 -8.04 3.26
C LEU A 57 4.83 -7.95 1.85
N ASN A 58 5.40 -6.80 1.49
CA ASN A 58 5.90 -6.57 0.15
C ASN A 58 7.13 -5.66 0.19
N ARG A 59 8.11 -5.92 -0.67
CA ARG A 59 9.31 -5.10 -0.84
C ARG A 59 9.63 -4.98 -2.32
N VAL A 60 9.70 -3.75 -2.81
CA VAL A 60 9.98 -3.46 -4.22
C VAL A 60 11.15 -2.50 -4.32
N GLU A 61 12.13 -2.86 -5.13
CA GLU A 61 13.29 -2.00 -5.42
C GLU A 61 12.87 -0.86 -6.35
N LEU A 62 13.32 0.35 -6.06
CA LEU A 62 12.99 1.55 -6.84
C LEU A 62 13.45 1.44 -8.29
N GLU A 63 14.59 0.78 -8.54
CA GLU A 63 15.09 0.54 -9.91
C GLU A 63 14.10 -0.22 -10.81
N LYS A 64 13.14 -0.95 -10.24
CA LYS A 64 12.09 -1.67 -10.98
C LYS A 64 10.84 -0.82 -11.26
N LEU A 65 10.76 0.36 -10.66
CA LEU A 65 9.55 1.19 -10.61
C LEU A 65 9.60 2.41 -11.53
N GLU A 66 10.64 2.54 -12.36
CA GLU A 66 10.61 3.49 -13.48
C GLU A 66 9.47 3.12 -14.45
N ASN A 67 8.77 4.12 -14.96
CA ASN A 67 7.74 3.89 -15.97
C ASN A 67 8.37 3.32 -17.23
N LYS A 68 7.79 2.24 -17.75
CA LYS A 68 8.30 1.50 -18.91
C LYS A 68 7.73 2.03 -20.24
N ASP A 69 7.51 3.34 -20.32
CA ASP A 69 6.92 4.05 -21.46
C ASP A 69 7.93 4.93 -22.21
N GLU A 70 9.23 4.68 -22.02
CA GLU A 70 10.36 5.45 -22.58
C GLU A 70 10.44 6.92 -22.11
N SER A 71 9.57 7.35 -21.19
CA SER A 71 9.56 8.74 -20.71
C SER A 71 10.73 9.09 -19.78
N GLY A 72 11.40 8.08 -19.19
CA GLY A 72 12.37 8.28 -18.12
C GLY A 72 11.76 8.69 -16.77
N THR A 73 10.43 8.65 -16.66
CA THR A 73 9.73 9.11 -15.44
C THR A 73 9.81 8.06 -14.35
N HIS A 74 10.36 8.44 -13.20
CA HIS A 74 10.32 7.61 -12.00
C HIS A 74 9.21 8.08 -11.04
N PRO A 75 8.03 7.42 -11.02
CA PRO A 75 6.89 7.88 -10.23
C PRO A 75 7.22 8.04 -8.75
N PHE A 76 8.05 7.18 -8.17
CA PHE A 76 8.47 7.25 -6.75
C PHE A 76 9.75 8.05 -6.51
N ARG A 77 10.04 9.08 -7.30
CA ARG A 77 11.09 10.08 -7.02
C ARG A 77 10.56 11.51 -7.03
N GLN A 78 9.26 11.67 -6.80
CA GLN A 78 8.58 12.95 -6.68
C GLN A 78 7.76 13.01 -5.37
N PRO A 79 7.34 14.20 -4.93
CA PRO A 79 6.47 14.35 -3.75
C PRO A 79 5.16 13.58 -3.91
N HIS A 80 4.69 12.95 -2.83
CA HIS A 80 3.40 12.26 -2.75
C HIS A 80 2.58 12.81 -1.59
N TYR A 81 1.27 12.54 -1.63
CA TYR A 81 0.37 12.70 -0.50
C TYR A 81 -0.15 11.34 -0.05
N MET A 82 -0.61 11.25 1.19
CA MET A 82 -1.25 10.05 1.73
C MET A 82 -2.76 10.14 1.55
N LEU A 83 -3.39 9.06 1.11
CA LEU A 83 -4.84 8.92 1.02
C LEU A 83 -5.28 7.71 1.86
N LEU A 84 -6.22 7.96 2.78
CA LEU A 84 -6.95 6.91 3.48
C LEU A 84 -8.40 7.01 3.02
N ASN A 85 -8.95 5.92 2.49
CA ASN A 85 -10.33 5.86 2.03
C ASN A 85 -11.03 4.61 2.57
N PHE A 86 -12.36 4.64 2.55
CA PHE A 86 -13.19 3.46 2.84
C PHE A 86 -14.15 3.20 1.66
N ALA A 87 -13.59 2.71 0.55
CA ALA A 87 -14.35 2.35 -0.63
C ALA A 87 -15.19 1.08 -0.39
N ILE A 88 -16.42 1.10 -0.90
CA ILE A 88 -17.37 -0.03 -0.84
C ILE A 88 -17.85 -0.31 -2.27
N GLY A 89 -17.75 -1.58 -2.68
CA GLY A 89 -18.07 -2.04 -4.03
C GLY A 89 -17.03 -1.65 -5.09
N GLY A 90 -17.46 -1.61 -6.36
CA GLY A 90 -16.65 -1.23 -7.51
C GLY A 90 -16.08 -2.42 -8.29
N HIS A 91 -15.27 -2.15 -9.33
CA HIS A 91 -14.81 -3.18 -10.27
C HIS A 91 -14.11 -4.36 -9.57
N ASN A 92 -13.25 -4.06 -8.58
CA ASN A 92 -12.53 -5.07 -7.81
C ASN A 92 -13.20 -5.40 -6.46
N GLY A 93 -14.13 -4.55 -5.98
CA GLY A 93 -14.83 -4.74 -4.71
C GLY A 93 -16.15 -5.50 -4.83
N GLY A 94 -16.65 -5.70 -6.05
CA GLY A 94 -17.92 -6.37 -6.31
C GLY A 94 -19.15 -5.48 -6.12
N PRO A 95 -20.35 -6.06 -6.14
CA PRO A 95 -21.57 -5.33 -5.83
C PRO A 95 -21.58 -4.87 -4.37
N ILE A 96 -22.32 -3.80 -4.09
CA ILE A 96 -22.56 -3.34 -2.72
C ILE A 96 -23.53 -4.31 -2.06
N ASP A 97 -23.19 -4.79 -0.86
CA ASP A 97 -24.08 -5.57 0.00
C ASP A 97 -24.67 -4.65 1.08
N ASP A 98 -25.95 -4.30 0.95
CA ASP A 98 -26.61 -3.39 1.87
C ASP A 98 -26.65 -3.90 3.32
N SER A 99 -26.51 -5.22 3.53
CA SER A 99 -26.46 -5.80 4.87
C SER A 99 -25.19 -5.44 5.64
N CYS A 100 -24.16 -4.92 4.96
CA CYS A 100 -22.93 -4.49 5.60
C CYS A 100 -23.08 -3.17 6.38
N PHE A 101 -24.18 -2.44 6.20
CA PHE A 101 -24.39 -1.14 6.84
C PHE A 101 -25.15 -1.25 8.18
N PRO A 102 -24.80 -0.41 9.17
CA PRO A 102 -23.69 0.55 9.18
C PRO A 102 -22.34 -0.11 9.41
N THR A 103 -21.31 0.29 8.65
CA THR A 103 -19.92 -0.14 8.85
C THR A 103 -19.01 1.04 9.20
N ARG A 104 -17.87 0.77 9.84
CA ARG A 104 -16.93 1.79 10.33
C ARG A 104 -15.51 1.45 9.88
N TYR A 105 -14.79 2.47 9.46
CA TYR A 105 -13.35 2.42 9.25
C TYR A 105 -12.69 3.36 10.25
N LEU A 106 -12.00 2.78 11.23
CA LEU A 106 -11.43 3.52 12.37
C LEU A 106 -9.92 3.68 12.17
N VAL A 107 -9.45 4.90 12.27
CA VAL A 107 -8.02 5.25 12.21
C VAL A 107 -7.68 6.00 13.50
N ASP A 108 -6.89 5.37 14.37
CA ASP A 108 -6.49 5.98 15.64
C ASP A 108 -5.44 7.08 15.42
N TYR A 109 -4.45 6.83 14.56
CA TYR A 109 -3.43 7.82 14.23
C TYR A 109 -2.83 7.64 12.84
N VAL A 110 -2.22 8.72 12.35
CA VAL A 110 -1.27 8.74 11.25
C VAL A 110 0.00 9.42 11.72
N ARG A 111 1.16 8.83 11.45
CA ARG A 111 2.47 9.41 11.78
C ARG A 111 3.40 9.28 10.59
N VAL A 112 4.14 10.34 10.30
CA VAL A 112 5.16 10.39 9.26
C VAL A 112 6.48 10.73 9.91
N TYR A 113 7.50 9.93 9.61
CA TYR A 113 8.85 10.13 10.10
C TYR A 113 9.79 10.24 8.90
N GLN A 114 10.79 11.09 9.03
CA GLN A 114 11.88 11.19 8.07
C GLN A 114 13.18 10.91 8.82
N ARG A 115 13.99 9.98 8.29
CA ARG A 115 15.35 9.76 8.82
C ARG A 115 16.10 11.08 8.70
N ARG A 116 16.71 11.54 9.80
CA ARG A 116 17.58 12.71 9.74
C ARG A 116 18.77 12.39 8.86
N ASP A 117 19.03 13.22 7.85
CA ASP A 117 20.24 13.14 7.06
C ASP A 117 21.44 13.31 8.00
N GLN A 118 22.35 12.32 8.05
CA GLN A 118 23.59 12.43 8.82
C GLN A 118 24.62 13.39 8.18
N GLY A 119 24.24 14.18 7.16
CA GLY A 119 25.19 14.87 6.29
C GLY A 119 24.82 16.27 5.80
N ARG A 120 23.75 16.90 6.30
CA ARG A 120 23.42 18.28 5.92
C ARG A 120 23.52 19.20 7.14
N LYS A 121 24.69 19.84 7.29
CA LYS A 121 24.84 21.07 8.07
C LYS A 121 24.15 22.22 7.36
#